data_AF-A0AAW2M175-F1
#
_entry.id   AF-A0AAW2M175-F1
#
_cell.length_a   1.000
_cell.length_b   1.000
_cell.length_c   1.000
_cell.angle_alpha   90.00
_cell.angle_beta   90.00
_cell.angle_gamma   90.00
#
_symmetry.space_group_name_H-M   'P 1'
#
loop_
_entity.id
_entity.type
_entity.pdbx_description
1 polymer ?
#
loop_
_entity_poly.entity_id
_entity_poly.type
_entity_poly.pdbx_seq_one_letter_code
_entity_poly.pdbx_strand_id
1 'polypeptide(L)'
;MAESDQNRFRFVCVIVSVALNILFVTNLCISRKALSWSARAAAEVEAVASISCSGHGRAFLDGLIENGKPVCECSACYGGPDCSQLLPNCVADADSGDPLFLEPFWMKNSASPNNPDGNLKKAVLEGPSVKTIHDYAYYWPHYTAIPAPADEDLMIFTMSKLTGHAGSRFGWAIVKDKNVYENMLQYKSLADSGTSKDTQLRALKLIKVVLENGGRGIYNFAYKTMRGRWTKLNHVLSLSKRFKLQEIPLHSAIIPEQLEEHLQLLHG
;
A
#
# COMPACT_ATOMS: atom_id res chain seq x y z
N MET A 1 -29.40 -33.99 -57.20
CA MET A 1 -28.48 -34.69 -56.28
C MET A 1 -27.66 -33.72 -55.42
N ALA A 2 -27.22 -32.55 -55.95
CA ALA A 2 -26.42 -31.56 -55.22
C ALA A 2 -27.13 -30.82 -54.06
N GLU A 3 -28.44 -30.60 -54.12
CA GLU A 3 -29.18 -29.83 -53.10
C GLU A 3 -29.38 -30.59 -51.77
N SER A 4 -29.48 -31.93 -51.85
CA SER A 4 -29.56 -32.83 -50.69
C SER A 4 -28.26 -32.84 -49.88
N ASP A 5 -27.11 -32.85 -50.55
CA ASP A 5 -25.81 -32.87 -49.89
C ASP A 5 -25.47 -31.53 -49.22
N GLN A 6 -25.90 -30.42 -49.82
CA GLN A 6 -25.71 -29.10 -49.21
C GLN A 6 -26.55 -28.91 -47.94
N ASN A 7 -27.79 -29.41 -47.92
CA ASN A 7 -28.63 -29.40 -46.72
C ASN A 7 -28.08 -30.31 -45.62
N ARG A 8 -27.54 -31.48 -45.99
CA ARG A 8 -26.82 -32.36 -45.04
C ARG A 8 -25.59 -31.66 -44.44
N PHE A 9 -24.80 -30.97 -45.26
CA PHE A 9 -23.62 -30.25 -44.78
C PHE A 9 -23.99 -29.11 -43.83
N ARG A 10 -25.02 -28.32 -44.16
CA ARG A 10 -25.55 -27.28 -43.27
C ARG A 10 -26.05 -27.84 -41.94
N PHE A 11 -26.75 -28.98 -41.97
CA PHE A 11 -27.24 -29.64 -40.77
C PHE A 11 -26.09 -30.12 -39.86
N VAL A 12 -25.05 -30.70 -40.45
CA VAL A 12 -23.84 -31.10 -39.72
C VAL A 12 -23.13 -29.89 -39.11
N CYS A 13 -22.98 -28.79 -39.85
CA CYS A 13 -22.38 -27.56 -39.31
C CYS A 13 -23.17 -26.96 -38.14
N VAL A 14 -24.51 -27.00 -38.18
CA VAL A 14 -25.35 -26.53 -37.08
C VAL A 14 -25.18 -27.44 -35.85
N ILE A 15 -25.18 -28.76 -36.03
CA ILE A 15 -24.95 -29.71 -34.93
C ILE A 15 -23.58 -29.49 -34.29
N VAL A 16 -22.53 -29.34 -35.10
CA VAL A 16 -21.16 -29.10 -34.60
C VAL A 16 -21.07 -27.76 -33.87
N SER A 17 -21.69 -26.70 -34.40
CA SER A 17 -21.73 -25.40 -33.74
C SER A 17 -22.48 -25.45 -32.40
N VAL A 18 -23.64 -26.10 -32.36
CA VAL A 18 -24.42 -26.29 -31.13
C VAL A 18 -23.63 -27.13 -30.12
N ALA A 19 -23.02 -28.23 -30.55
CA ALA A 19 -22.20 -29.09 -29.69
C ALA A 19 -20.98 -28.35 -29.14
N LEU A 20 -20.29 -27.55 -29.95
CA LEU A 20 -19.17 -26.72 -29.51
C LEU A 20 -19.63 -25.64 -28.52
N ASN A 21 -20.73 -24.96 -28.78
CA ASN A 21 -21.27 -23.96 -27.84
C ASN A 21 -21.72 -24.62 -26.53
N ILE A 22 -22.36 -25.79 -26.57
CA ILE A 22 -22.70 -26.57 -25.36
C ILE A 22 -21.43 -26.99 -24.64
N LEU A 23 -20.39 -27.46 -25.33
CA LEU A 23 -19.11 -27.80 -24.74
C LEU A 23 -18.46 -26.58 -24.09
N PHE A 24 -18.42 -25.43 -24.75
CA PHE A 24 -17.88 -24.19 -24.19
C PHE A 24 -18.67 -23.71 -22.97
N VAL A 25 -20.00 -23.74 -23.01
CA VAL A 25 -20.86 -23.34 -21.88
C VAL A 25 -20.73 -24.31 -20.71
N THR A 26 -20.72 -25.62 -20.97
CA THR A 26 -20.51 -26.63 -19.92
C THR A 26 -19.10 -26.51 -19.33
N ASN A 27 -18.07 -26.26 -20.13
CA ASN A 27 -16.70 -26.08 -19.63
C ASN A 27 -16.54 -24.75 -18.86
N LEU A 28 -17.26 -23.68 -19.24
CA LEU A 28 -17.38 -22.43 -18.48
C LEU A 28 -18.11 -22.63 -17.15
N CYS A 29 -19.19 -23.41 -17.13
CA CYS A 29 -19.94 -23.75 -15.91
C CYS A 29 -19.16 -24.71 -14.98
N ILE A 30 -18.40 -25.66 -15.54
CA ILE A 30 -17.53 -26.57 -14.77
C ILE A 30 -16.29 -25.82 -14.26
N SER A 31 -15.76 -24.85 -15.02
CA SER A 31 -14.69 -23.95 -14.56
C SER A 31 -15.15 -23.00 -13.45
N ARG A 32 -16.47 -22.75 -13.35
CA ARG A 32 -17.11 -22.09 -12.20
C ARG A 32 -17.45 -23.06 -11.06
N LYS A 33 -16.72 -24.17 -10.89
CA LYS A 33 -16.84 -24.96 -9.66
C LYS A 33 -16.56 -24.06 -8.46
N ALA A 34 -17.47 -24.10 -7.49
CA ALA A 34 -17.38 -23.41 -6.21
C ALA A 34 -16.02 -23.67 -5.55
N LEU A 35 -15.49 -22.64 -4.87
CA LEU A 35 -14.32 -22.74 -3.99
C LEU A 35 -14.45 -24.02 -3.14
N SER A 36 -13.56 -25.01 -3.31
CA SER A 36 -13.74 -26.31 -2.66
C SER A 36 -13.17 -26.30 -1.26
N TRP A 37 -11.84 -26.38 -1.14
CA TRP A 37 -11.15 -26.45 0.14
C TRP A 37 -10.95 -25.08 0.78
N SER A 38 -10.87 -24.01 -0.01
CA SER A 38 -10.66 -22.64 0.47
C SER A 38 -11.94 -21.92 0.88
N ALA A 39 -13.13 -22.46 0.57
CA ALA A 39 -14.40 -21.81 0.89
C ALA A 39 -14.57 -21.60 2.39
N ARG A 40 -14.19 -22.58 3.21
CA ARG A 40 -14.28 -22.46 4.67
C ARG A 40 -13.38 -21.33 5.19
N ALA A 41 -12.12 -21.31 4.76
CA ALA A 41 -11.18 -20.26 5.17
C ALA A 41 -11.64 -18.88 4.70
N ALA A 42 -12.19 -18.76 3.49
CA ALA A 42 -12.76 -17.53 2.99
C ALA A 42 -13.95 -17.08 3.85
N ALA A 43 -14.88 -17.98 4.16
CA ALA A 43 -16.04 -17.69 5.01
C ALA A 43 -15.65 -17.26 6.43
N GLU A 44 -14.62 -17.89 7.02
CA GLU A 44 -14.10 -17.51 8.33
C GLU A 44 -13.50 -16.09 8.31
N VAL A 45 -12.70 -15.76 7.28
CA VAL A 45 -12.13 -14.41 7.10
C VAL A 45 -13.22 -13.37 6.88
N GLU A 46 -14.21 -13.66 6.04
CA GLU A 46 -15.35 -12.77 5.78
C GLU A 46 -16.19 -12.56 7.04
N ALA A 47 -16.44 -13.62 7.82
CA ALA A 47 -17.15 -13.52 9.09
C ALA A 47 -16.43 -12.62 10.09
N VAL A 48 -15.11 -12.78 10.25
CA VAL A 48 -14.32 -11.92 11.15
C VAL A 48 -14.25 -10.47 10.64
N ALA A 49 -14.07 -10.27 9.34
CA ALA A 49 -14.04 -8.94 8.73
C ALA A 49 -15.40 -8.22 8.84
N SER A 50 -16.50 -8.96 8.98
CA SER A 50 -17.85 -8.42 9.17
C SER A 50 -18.17 -8.01 10.62
N ILE A 51 -17.31 -8.33 11.60
CA ILE A 51 -17.50 -7.92 12.99
C ILE A 51 -17.44 -6.39 13.08
N SER A 52 -18.54 -5.78 13.52
CA SER A 52 -18.60 -4.33 13.73
C SER A 52 -17.87 -3.95 15.02
N CYS A 53 -16.81 -3.16 14.87
CA CYS A 53 -16.08 -2.52 15.98
C CYS A 53 -16.31 -1.00 15.97
N SER A 54 -17.55 -0.58 15.67
CA SER A 54 -18.05 0.80 15.75
C SER A 54 -17.23 1.86 15.00
N GLY A 55 -16.46 1.45 13.99
CA GLY A 55 -15.55 2.33 13.24
C GLY A 55 -14.28 2.74 14.02
N HIS A 56 -14.11 2.25 15.24
CA HIS A 56 -13.03 2.58 16.16
C HIS A 56 -12.15 1.38 16.52
N GLY A 57 -12.28 0.28 15.79
CA GLY A 57 -11.45 -0.91 15.98
C GLY A 57 -11.61 -1.90 14.85
N ARG A 58 -11.03 -3.09 15.02
CA ARG A 58 -11.10 -4.19 14.07
C ARG A 58 -10.87 -5.53 14.77
N ALA A 59 -11.54 -6.57 14.31
CA ALA A 59 -11.31 -7.94 14.76
C ALA A 59 -10.36 -8.66 13.79
N PHE A 60 -9.63 -9.64 14.31
CA PHE A 60 -8.65 -10.44 13.56
C PHE A 60 -8.88 -11.93 13.76
N LEU A 61 -8.50 -12.73 12.76
CA LEU A 61 -8.67 -14.18 12.82
C LEU A 61 -7.81 -14.81 13.92
N ASP A 62 -6.64 -14.24 14.16
CA ASP A 62 -5.66 -14.57 15.19
C ASP A 62 -5.77 -13.68 16.44
N GLY A 63 -6.84 -12.89 16.55
CA GLY A 63 -7.10 -12.03 17.71
C GLY A 63 -7.50 -12.83 18.95
N LEU A 64 -7.53 -12.15 20.11
CA LEU A 64 -8.02 -12.73 21.35
C LEU A 64 -9.47 -13.18 21.21
N ILE A 65 -9.81 -14.36 21.75
CA ILE A 65 -11.15 -14.93 21.65
C ILE A 65 -11.85 -14.84 23.01
N GLU A 66 -13.04 -14.25 23.03
CA GLU A 66 -13.93 -14.20 24.18
C GLU A 66 -15.32 -14.70 23.78
N ASN A 67 -15.90 -15.63 24.55
CA ASN A 67 -17.19 -16.26 24.25
C ASN A 67 -17.29 -16.89 22.83
N GLY A 68 -16.17 -17.44 22.35
CA GLY A 68 -16.10 -18.08 21.02
C GLY A 68 -16.08 -17.10 19.84
N LYS A 69 -15.90 -15.80 20.09
CA LYS A 69 -15.76 -14.77 19.05
C LYS A 69 -14.46 -13.98 19.23
N PRO A 70 -13.82 -13.55 18.13
CA PRO A 70 -12.70 -12.63 18.23
C PRO A 70 -13.13 -11.28 18.83
N VAL A 71 -12.32 -10.77 19.75
CA VAL A 71 -12.49 -9.47 20.40
C VAL A 71 -12.00 -8.36 19.46
N CYS A 72 -12.68 -7.21 19.49
CA CYS A 72 -12.23 -6.03 18.76
C CYS A 72 -10.92 -5.48 19.36
N GLU A 73 -9.91 -5.29 18.52
CA GLU A 73 -8.75 -4.47 18.84
C GLU A 73 -9.09 -3.01 18.58
N CYS A 74 -9.21 -2.24 19.66
CA CYS A 74 -9.63 -0.84 19.60
C CYS A 74 -8.50 0.12 19.24
N SER A 75 -8.87 1.20 18.56
CA SER A 75 -8.01 2.35 18.33
C SER A 75 -7.71 3.06 19.65
N ALA A 76 -6.64 3.86 19.69
CA ALA A 76 -6.27 4.64 20.85
C ALA A 76 -7.47 5.44 21.40
N CYS A 77 -7.63 5.41 22.73
CA CYS A 77 -8.71 6.05 23.48
C CYS A 77 -10.12 5.45 23.31
N TYR A 78 -10.28 4.32 22.63
CA TYR A 78 -11.55 3.60 22.57
C TYR A 78 -11.47 2.28 23.33
N GLY A 79 -12.60 1.86 23.89
CA GLY A 79 -12.75 0.61 24.63
C GLY A 79 -14.18 0.08 24.57
N GLY A 80 -14.44 -0.94 25.39
CA GLY A 80 -15.66 -1.73 25.32
C GLY A 80 -15.58 -2.86 24.27
N PRO A 81 -16.56 -3.77 24.25
CA PRO A 81 -16.52 -4.98 23.42
C PRO A 81 -16.53 -4.70 21.91
N ASP A 82 -17.04 -3.54 21.50
CA ASP A 82 -17.17 -3.10 20.11
C ASP A 82 -16.43 -1.78 19.85
N CYS A 83 -15.56 -1.34 20.76
CA CYS A 83 -14.83 -0.07 20.67
C CYS A 83 -15.70 1.20 20.60
N SER A 84 -16.96 1.15 21.05
CA SER A 84 -17.85 2.32 21.06
C SER A 84 -17.57 3.31 22.19
N GLN A 85 -16.85 2.89 23.24
CA GLN A 85 -16.70 3.68 24.45
C GLN A 85 -15.45 4.55 24.38
N LEU A 86 -15.62 5.87 24.38
CA LEU A 86 -14.51 6.80 24.52
C LEU A 86 -14.01 6.77 25.98
N LEU A 87 -12.73 6.48 26.17
CA LEU A 87 -12.13 6.40 27.50
C LEU A 87 -11.89 7.82 28.07
N PRO A 88 -12.39 8.13 29.28
CA PRO A 88 -12.17 9.43 29.90
C PRO A 88 -10.69 9.61 30.26
N ASN A 89 -10.20 10.85 30.15
CA ASN A 89 -8.80 11.23 30.46
C ASN A 89 -7.73 10.47 29.66
N CYS A 90 -8.08 9.98 28.47
CA CYS A 90 -7.11 9.39 27.56
C CYS A 90 -6.23 10.46 26.91
N VAL A 91 -4.92 10.20 26.87
CA VAL A 91 -3.95 11.05 26.16
C VAL A 91 -3.86 10.57 24.72
N ALA A 92 -4.00 11.50 23.77
CA ALA A 92 -3.80 11.19 22.36
C ALA A 92 -2.33 10.82 22.11
N ASP A 93 -2.11 9.63 21.57
CA ASP A 93 -0.80 9.16 21.13
C ASP A 93 -0.60 9.51 19.64
N ALA A 94 0.42 10.31 19.37
CA ALA A 94 0.88 10.66 18.02
C ALA A 94 2.36 10.32 17.82
N ASP A 95 2.93 9.48 18.69
CA ASP A 95 4.37 9.22 18.78
C ASP A 95 4.80 8.03 17.92
N SER A 96 3.84 7.17 17.51
CA SER A 96 4.10 6.01 16.65
C SER A 96 4.42 6.43 15.20
N GLY A 97 5.64 6.93 15.03
CA GLY A 97 6.20 7.38 13.77
C GLY A 97 7.72 7.50 13.73
N ASP A 98 8.46 7.25 14.83
CA ASP A 98 9.91 7.50 14.83
C ASP A 98 10.72 6.68 15.87
N PRO A 99 11.79 5.96 15.46
CA PRO A 99 12.91 5.64 16.32
C PRO A 99 13.91 6.82 16.39
N LEU A 100 13.60 7.87 17.15
CA LEU A 100 14.39 9.13 17.24
C LEU A 100 15.88 8.93 17.54
N PHE A 101 16.27 7.82 18.17
CA PHE A 101 17.69 7.50 18.40
C PHE A 101 18.49 7.27 17.10
N LEU A 102 17.81 7.03 15.96
CA LEU A 102 18.42 6.90 14.64
C LEU A 102 18.61 8.24 13.91
N GLU A 103 18.16 9.37 14.49
CA GLU A 103 18.32 10.70 13.89
C GLU A 103 19.78 11.02 13.48
N PRO A 104 20.83 10.76 14.30
CA PRO A 104 22.22 10.98 13.89
C PRO A 104 22.68 10.05 12.74
N PHE A 105 22.05 8.89 12.59
CA PHE A 105 22.32 7.96 11.49
C PHE A 105 21.67 8.44 10.18
N TRP A 106 20.42 8.91 10.22
CA TRP A 106 19.74 9.49 9.06
C TRP A 106 20.25 10.88 8.69
N MET A 107 20.89 11.61 9.60
CA MET A 107 21.65 12.81 9.21
C MET A 107 22.84 12.49 8.29
N LYS A 108 23.34 11.25 8.32
CA LYS A 108 24.40 10.74 7.42
C LYS A 108 23.86 10.00 6.18
N ASN A 109 22.57 9.64 6.15
CA ASN A 109 21.93 8.86 5.09
C ASN A 109 20.68 9.59 4.58
N SER A 110 20.54 9.82 3.28
CA SER A 110 19.50 10.70 2.72
C SER A 110 18.09 10.10 2.77
N ALA A 111 17.41 10.21 3.92
CA ALA A 111 15.96 10.06 3.98
C ALA A 111 15.28 11.20 3.21
N SER A 112 14.46 10.89 2.22
CA SER A 112 13.88 11.89 1.31
C SER A 112 12.53 11.41 0.75
N PRO A 113 11.39 12.01 1.15
CA PRO A 113 11.21 13.03 2.16
C PRO A 113 11.82 12.66 3.50
N ASN A 114 12.44 13.65 4.14
CA ASN A 114 13.09 13.50 5.41
C ASN A 114 12.07 13.35 6.54
N ASN A 115 12.41 12.53 7.53
CA ASN A 115 11.75 12.49 8.82
C ASN A 115 12.50 13.44 9.78
N PRO A 116 11.84 14.39 10.48
CA PRO A 116 10.39 14.60 10.62
C PRO A 116 9.77 15.67 9.70
N ASP A 117 10.57 16.47 9.00
CA ASP A 117 10.09 17.71 8.37
C ASP A 117 9.41 17.52 6.99
N GLY A 118 9.56 16.36 6.35
CA GLY A 118 8.99 16.05 5.04
C GLY A 118 9.72 16.70 3.86
N ASN A 119 10.89 17.31 4.07
CA ASN A 119 11.64 17.95 3.00
C ASN A 119 12.39 16.93 2.14
N LEU A 120 12.45 17.14 0.83
CA LEU A 120 13.32 16.35 -0.04
C LEU A 120 14.78 16.71 0.26
N LYS A 121 15.58 15.70 0.63
CA LYS A 121 17.00 15.84 0.92
C LYS A 121 17.86 15.15 -0.12
N LYS A 122 19.08 15.67 -0.27
CA LYS A 122 20.20 15.05 -0.99
C LYS A 122 21.30 14.70 0.00
N ALA A 123 22.24 13.86 -0.42
CA ALA A 123 23.44 13.57 0.36
C ALA A 123 24.19 14.88 0.69
N VAL A 124 24.62 15.03 1.94
CA VAL A 124 25.38 16.21 2.40
C VAL A 124 26.88 15.98 2.29
N LEU A 125 27.33 14.72 2.42
CA LEU A 125 28.73 14.36 2.29
C LEU A 125 29.07 14.11 0.83
N GLU A 126 30.14 14.74 0.36
CA GLU A 126 30.66 14.60 -0.99
C GLU A 126 32.07 13.99 -0.97
N GLY A 127 32.36 13.14 -1.94
CA GLY A 127 33.69 12.56 -2.13
C GLY A 127 33.66 11.21 -2.85
N PRO A 128 34.75 10.82 -3.52
CA PRO A 128 34.80 9.60 -4.34
C PRO A 128 34.65 8.30 -3.53
N SER A 129 34.91 8.35 -2.22
CA SER A 129 34.76 7.20 -1.31
C SER A 129 33.45 7.21 -0.52
N VAL A 130 32.63 8.26 -0.66
CA VAL A 130 31.35 8.35 0.04
C VAL A 130 30.33 7.46 -0.66
N LYS A 131 29.68 6.58 0.11
CA LYS A 131 28.55 5.77 -0.35
C LYS A 131 27.32 6.18 0.44
N THR A 132 26.24 6.49 -0.27
CA THR A 132 25.01 7.01 0.33
C THR A 132 23.88 6.02 0.19
N ILE A 133 23.17 5.78 1.30
CA ILE A 133 21.91 5.03 1.31
C ILE A 133 20.77 6.05 1.27
N HIS A 134 19.90 5.94 0.27
CA HIS A 134 18.72 6.78 0.12
C HIS A 134 17.49 6.08 0.69
N ASP A 135 16.93 6.62 1.77
CA ASP A 135 15.68 6.11 2.34
C ASP A 135 14.48 6.82 1.71
N TYR A 136 13.78 6.07 0.87
CA TYR A 136 12.60 6.49 0.13
C TYR A 136 11.31 5.87 0.69
N ALA A 137 11.29 5.57 2.00
CA ALA A 137 10.06 5.14 2.68
C ALA A 137 8.89 6.10 2.45
N TYR A 138 9.13 7.41 2.45
CA TYR A 138 8.10 8.44 2.24
C TYR A 138 8.03 9.00 0.81
N TYR A 139 8.81 8.48 -0.15
CA TYR A 139 8.87 9.01 -1.53
C TYR A 139 7.69 8.53 -2.38
N TRP A 140 6.48 8.93 -1.94
CA TRP A 140 5.21 8.55 -2.55
C TRP A 140 4.28 9.77 -2.65
N PRO A 141 3.33 9.80 -3.61
CA PRO A 141 2.33 10.87 -3.75
C PRO A 141 1.47 11.13 -2.50
N HIS A 142 1.51 10.21 -1.51
CA HIS A 142 0.88 10.39 -0.22
C HIS A 142 1.45 11.58 0.57
N TYR A 143 2.77 11.78 0.45
CA TYR A 143 3.56 12.65 1.33
C TYR A 143 4.21 13.79 0.58
N THR A 144 4.64 13.56 -0.66
CA THR A 144 5.37 14.55 -1.46
C THR A 144 4.94 14.50 -2.92
N ALA A 145 5.10 15.64 -3.60
CA ALA A 145 5.19 15.66 -5.06
C ALA A 145 6.36 14.78 -5.52
N ILE A 146 6.19 14.09 -6.65
CA ILE A 146 7.26 13.34 -7.30
C ILE A 146 7.83 14.22 -8.43
N PRO A 147 8.98 14.89 -8.22
CA PRO A 147 9.54 15.79 -9.22
C PRO A 147 10.19 15.03 -10.39
N ALA A 148 10.77 13.86 -10.11
CA ALA A 148 11.41 12.99 -11.09
C ALA A 148 11.45 11.54 -10.58
N PRO A 149 11.61 10.55 -11.46
CA PRO A 149 11.99 9.20 -11.05
C PRO A 149 13.29 9.23 -10.25
N ALA A 150 13.36 8.48 -9.16
CA ALA A 150 14.58 8.36 -8.37
C ALA A 150 15.59 7.43 -9.06
N ASP A 151 16.88 7.79 -9.04
CA ASP A 151 17.93 7.08 -9.78
C ASP A 151 19.27 7.00 -9.01
N GLU A 152 19.19 6.72 -7.72
CA GLU A 152 20.36 6.65 -6.84
C GLU A 152 21.01 5.25 -6.84
N ASP A 153 22.27 5.15 -6.39
CA ASP A 153 23.03 3.89 -6.37
C ASP A 153 22.43 2.82 -5.43
N LEU A 154 21.88 3.27 -4.30
CA LEU A 154 21.23 2.42 -3.31
C LEU A 154 20.00 3.15 -2.75
N MET A 155 18.83 2.60 -3.07
CA MET A 155 17.53 3.13 -2.66
C MET A 155 16.78 2.07 -1.86
N ILE A 156 16.20 2.45 -0.72
CA ILE A 156 15.37 1.57 0.10
C ILE A 156 13.94 2.06 0.19
N PHE A 157 12.99 1.12 0.24
CA PHE A 157 11.56 1.37 0.26
C PHE A 157 10.86 0.39 1.22
N THR A 158 9.64 0.73 1.64
CA THR A 158 8.86 -0.11 2.55
C THR A 158 7.36 -0.10 2.24
N MET A 159 6.71 -1.25 2.43
CA MET A 159 5.24 -1.32 2.41
C MET A 159 4.58 -0.57 3.55
N SER A 160 5.31 -0.33 4.65
CA SER A 160 4.80 0.30 5.87
C SER A 160 4.22 1.68 5.60
N LYS A 161 4.86 2.45 4.72
CA LYS A 161 4.50 3.83 4.38
C LYS A 161 3.80 3.96 3.03
N LEU A 162 3.96 2.98 2.13
CA LEU A 162 3.18 2.90 0.88
C LEU A 162 1.74 2.43 1.11
N THR A 163 1.53 1.36 1.87
CA THR A 163 0.22 0.69 1.99
C THR A 163 -0.35 0.67 3.40
N GLY A 164 0.39 1.20 4.38
CA GLY A 164 0.02 1.12 5.80
C GLY A 164 0.23 -0.26 6.45
N HIS A 165 0.77 -1.24 5.73
CA HIS A 165 0.95 -2.62 6.23
C HIS A 165 2.27 -2.80 7.01
N ALA A 166 2.49 -1.98 8.04
CA ALA A 166 3.74 -2.00 8.83
C ALA A 166 3.99 -3.36 9.52
N GLY A 167 2.93 -4.06 9.96
CA GLY A 167 3.02 -5.38 10.59
C GLY A 167 3.52 -6.48 9.65
N SER A 168 3.46 -6.30 8.33
CA SER A 168 3.99 -7.27 7.36
C SER A 168 5.53 -7.32 7.36
N ARG A 169 6.20 -6.29 7.92
CA ARG A 169 7.68 -6.18 7.98
C ARG A 169 8.35 -6.39 6.61
N PHE A 170 7.76 -5.82 5.55
CA PHE A 170 8.26 -5.97 4.18
C PHE A 170 8.83 -4.67 3.62
N GLY A 171 10.08 -4.72 3.19
CA GLY A 171 10.77 -3.66 2.48
C GLY A 171 11.67 -4.23 1.40
N TRP A 172 12.13 -3.37 0.49
CA TRP A 172 13.01 -3.75 -0.61
C TRP A 172 14.07 -2.69 -0.85
N ALA A 173 15.15 -3.09 -1.50
CA ALA A 173 16.22 -2.22 -1.93
C ALA A 173 16.44 -2.36 -3.43
N ILE A 174 16.72 -1.23 -4.10
CA ILE A 174 17.23 -1.19 -5.47
C ILE A 174 18.71 -0.83 -5.35
N VAL A 175 19.58 -1.73 -5.84
CA VAL A 175 21.03 -1.65 -5.64
C VAL A 175 21.71 -1.77 -7.01
N LYS A 176 22.46 -0.74 -7.41
CA LYS A 176 23.19 -0.74 -8.69
C LYS A 176 24.53 -1.48 -8.59
N ASP A 177 25.24 -1.32 -7.46
CA ASP A 177 26.54 -1.94 -7.23
C ASP A 177 26.39 -3.44 -6.88
N LYS A 178 26.95 -4.30 -7.72
CA LYS A 178 26.89 -5.76 -7.57
C LYS A 178 27.53 -6.24 -6.26
N ASN A 179 28.66 -5.66 -5.84
CA ASN A 179 29.35 -6.09 -4.63
C ASN A 179 28.51 -5.76 -3.39
N VAL A 180 27.86 -4.59 -3.40
CA VAL A 180 26.93 -4.20 -2.32
C VAL A 180 25.72 -5.13 -2.30
N TYR A 181 25.14 -5.45 -3.46
CA TYR A 181 24.05 -6.41 -3.58
C TYR A 181 24.40 -7.78 -3.00
N GLU A 182 25.56 -8.34 -3.36
CA GLU A 182 26.01 -9.65 -2.88
C GLU A 182 26.25 -9.65 -1.36
N ASN A 183 26.85 -8.58 -0.81
CA ASN A 183 27.02 -8.40 0.62
C ASN A 183 25.66 -8.33 1.36
N MET A 184 24.67 -7.63 0.79
CA MET A 184 23.32 -7.56 1.35
C MET A 184 22.62 -8.92 1.32
N LEU A 185 22.79 -9.72 0.26
CA LEU A 185 22.26 -11.08 0.20
C LEU A 185 22.90 -11.98 1.26
N GLN A 186 24.21 -11.88 1.45
CA GLN A 186 24.92 -12.64 2.48
C GLN A 186 24.39 -12.27 3.87
N TYR A 187 24.27 -10.98 4.18
CA TYR A 187 23.68 -10.53 5.44
C TYR A 187 22.26 -11.05 5.63
N LYS A 188 21.39 -10.93 4.61
CA LYS A 188 20.01 -11.42 4.66
C LYS A 188 19.93 -12.93 4.93
N SER A 189 20.85 -13.70 4.35
CA SER A 189 20.92 -15.14 4.60
C SER A 189 21.35 -15.46 6.03
N LEU A 190 22.30 -14.69 6.58
CA LEU A 190 22.84 -14.92 7.93
C LEU A 190 21.90 -14.43 9.03
N ALA A 191 21.23 -13.29 8.84
CA ALA A 191 20.37 -12.68 9.85
C ALA A 191 19.04 -13.44 10.01
N ASP A 192 18.33 -13.67 8.91
CA ASP A 192 16.91 -14.09 8.97
C ASP A 192 16.57 -15.25 8.02
N SER A 193 17.56 -15.87 7.38
CA SER A 193 17.35 -16.90 6.33
C SER A 193 16.43 -16.44 5.19
N GLY A 194 16.32 -15.13 4.98
CA GLY A 194 15.44 -14.54 3.98
C GLY A 194 14.18 -13.89 4.56
N THR A 195 13.14 -13.80 3.73
CA THR A 195 11.86 -13.15 4.11
C THR A 195 10.75 -14.19 4.02
N SER A 196 9.79 -14.17 4.94
CA SER A 196 8.65 -15.09 4.94
C SER A 196 7.94 -15.15 3.57
N LYS A 197 7.60 -16.36 3.12
CA LYS A 197 6.87 -16.57 1.87
C LYS A 197 5.44 -16.06 1.93
N ASP A 198 4.80 -16.11 3.10
CA ASP A 198 3.47 -15.53 3.31
C ASP A 198 3.51 -14.00 3.19
N THR A 199 4.54 -13.38 3.78
CA THR A 199 4.77 -11.94 3.62
C THR A 199 4.99 -11.59 2.15
N GLN A 200 5.81 -12.34 1.41
CA GLN A 200 6.04 -12.12 -0.02
C GLN A 200 4.74 -12.27 -0.84
N LEU A 201 3.94 -13.30 -0.58
CA LEU A 201 2.67 -13.55 -1.28
C LEU A 201 1.65 -12.44 -0.99
N ARG A 202 1.54 -12.00 0.27
CA ARG A 202 0.67 -10.89 0.67
C ARG A 202 1.12 -9.58 0.02
N ALA A 203 2.42 -9.30 0.06
CA ALA A 203 3.01 -8.12 -0.59
C ALA A 203 2.69 -8.10 -2.09
N LEU A 204 2.89 -9.23 -2.78
CA LEU A 204 2.57 -9.35 -4.21
C LEU A 204 1.09 -9.08 -4.50
N LYS A 205 0.16 -9.64 -3.71
CA LYS A 205 -1.28 -9.41 -3.89
C LYS A 205 -1.65 -7.94 -3.67
N LEU A 206 -1.12 -7.31 -2.62
CA LEU A 206 -1.37 -5.90 -2.32
C LEU A 206 -0.78 -4.98 -3.39
N ILE A 207 0.44 -5.23 -3.85
CA ILE A 207 1.08 -4.44 -4.91
C ILE A 207 0.28 -4.55 -6.22
N LYS A 208 -0.27 -5.71 -6.55
CA LYS A 208 -1.17 -5.85 -7.71
C LYS A 208 -2.37 -4.93 -7.62
N VAL A 209 -3.04 -4.87 -6.46
CA VAL A 209 -4.17 -3.95 -6.21
C VAL A 209 -3.71 -2.49 -6.30
N VAL A 210 -2.54 -2.16 -5.73
CA VAL A 210 -1.94 -0.82 -5.82
C VAL A 210 -1.68 -0.42 -7.28
N LEU A 211 -1.31 -1.35 -8.15
CA LEU A 211 -1.00 -1.05 -9.56
C LEU A 211 -2.26 -0.97 -10.45
N GLU A 212 -3.43 -1.37 -9.96
CA GLU A 212 -4.68 -1.23 -10.71
C GLU A 212 -4.93 0.24 -11.08
N ASN A 213 -5.37 0.48 -12.32
CA ASN A 213 -5.60 1.82 -12.85
C ASN A 213 -4.40 2.78 -12.71
N GLY A 214 -3.17 2.26 -12.69
CA GLY A 214 -1.94 3.04 -12.52
C GLY A 214 -1.74 3.59 -11.10
N GLY A 215 -2.41 3.00 -10.10
CA GLY A 215 -2.35 3.42 -8.69
C GLY A 215 -3.11 4.70 -8.34
N ARG A 216 -3.86 5.27 -9.30
CA ARG A 216 -4.68 6.46 -9.07
C ARG A 216 -5.59 6.34 -7.85
N GLY A 217 -6.16 5.15 -7.60
CA GLY A 217 -7.04 4.91 -6.45
C GLY A 217 -6.36 5.20 -5.11
N ILE A 218 -5.28 4.47 -4.80
CA ILE A 218 -4.57 4.62 -3.52
C ILE A 218 -3.88 5.98 -3.41
N TYR A 219 -3.26 6.47 -4.50
CA TYR A 219 -2.53 7.75 -4.46
C TYR A 219 -3.48 8.92 -4.23
N ASN A 220 -4.63 8.98 -4.92
CA ASN A 220 -5.60 10.06 -4.73
C ASN A 220 -6.25 10.00 -3.34
N PHE A 221 -6.65 8.80 -2.88
CA PHE A 221 -7.20 8.61 -1.55
C PHE A 221 -6.24 9.09 -0.46
N ALA A 222 -4.98 8.66 -0.52
CA ALA A 222 -3.98 8.99 0.48
C ALA A 222 -3.63 10.48 0.45
N TYR A 223 -3.42 11.08 -0.73
CA TYR A 223 -3.15 12.50 -0.88
C TYR A 223 -4.28 13.36 -0.32
N LYS A 224 -5.54 13.11 -0.70
CA LYS A 224 -6.70 13.83 -0.17
C LYS A 224 -6.83 13.71 1.34
N THR A 225 -6.58 12.51 1.88
CA THR A 225 -6.62 12.26 3.33
C THR A 225 -5.53 13.05 4.07
N MET A 226 -4.28 12.99 3.60
CA MET A 226 -3.16 13.70 4.24
C MET A 226 -3.29 15.22 4.10
N ARG A 227 -3.71 15.71 2.92
CA ARG A 227 -3.99 17.13 2.70
C ARG A 227 -5.08 17.63 3.65
N GLY A 228 -6.18 16.89 3.78
CA GLY A 228 -7.27 17.26 4.70
C GLY A 228 -6.83 17.30 6.17
N ARG A 229 -5.99 16.35 6.61
CA ARG A 229 -5.39 16.36 7.96
C ARG A 229 -4.49 17.57 8.17
N TRP A 230 -3.60 17.83 7.20
CA TRP A 230 -2.66 18.95 7.25
C TRP A 230 -3.38 20.31 7.31
N THR A 231 -4.43 20.49 6.51
CA THR A 231 -5.25 21.72 6.54
C THR A 231 -5.91 21.94 7.90
N LYS A 232 -6.49 20.89 8.50
CA LYS A 232 -7.11 20.99 9.84
C LYS A 232 -6.08 21.34 10.91
N LEU A 233 -4.92 20.67 10.92
CA LEU A 233 -3.86 20.91 11.89
C LEU A 233 -3.30 22.34 11.77
N ASN A 234 -2.99 22.79 10.56
CA ASN A 234 -2.53 24.16 10.32
C ASN A 234 -3.55 25.19 10.80
N HIS A 235 -4.84 24.97 10.49
CA HIS A 235 -5.89 25.87 10.93
C HIS A 235 -5.91 25.99 12.46
N VAL A 236 -5.96 24.87 13.19
CA VAL A 236 -6.00 24.87 14.66
C VAL A 236 -4.77 25.55 15.26
N LEU A 237 -3.57 25.24 14.76
CA LEU A 237 -2.34 25.82 15.30
C LEU A 237 -2.16 27.30 14.94
N SER A 238 -2.72 27.76 13.81
CA SER A 238 -2.68 29.17 13.41
C SER A 238 -3.50 30.10 14.34
N LEU A 239 -4.40 29.54 15.16
CA LEU A 239 -5.19 30.31 16.14
C LEU A 239 -4.34 30.81 17.32
N SER A 240 -3.09 30.35 17.45
CA SER A 240 -2.19 30.70 18.53
C SER A 240 -0.78 30.99 18.01
N LYS A 241 -0.04 31.82 18.74
CA LYS A 241 1.40 32.02 18.50
C LYS A 241 2.28 31.04 19.28
N ARG A 242 1.69 30.17 20.10
CA ARG A 242 2.41 29.22 20.97
C ARG A 242 3.14 28.14 20.20
N PHE A 243 2.64 27.76 19.02
CA PHE A 243 3.19 26.69 18.20
C PHE A 243 3.46 27.19 16.79
N LYS A 244 4.52 26.66 16.15
CA LYS A 244 4.82 26.89 14.74
C LYS A 244 5.02 25.53 14.07
N LEU A 245 4.43 25.36 12.88
CA LEU A 245 4.64 24.18 12.04
C LEU A 245 5.78 24.41 11.04
N GLN A 246 6.32 23.33 10.49
CA GLN A 246 7.27 23.38 9.39
C GLN A 246 6.65 24.02 8.14
N GLU A 247 7.50 24.70 7.37
CA GLU A 247 7.15 25.24 6.07
C GLU A 247 7.40 24.17 5.01
N ILE A 248 6.36 23.81 4.25
CA ILE A 248 6.46 22.81 3.17
C ILE A 248 6.46 23.55 1.82
N PRO A 249 7.56 23.49 1.05
CA PRO A 249 7.62 24.18 -0.24
C PRO A 249 6.63 23.56 -1.25
N LEU A 250 5.91 24.40 -1.99
CA LEU A 250 5.12 23.94 -3.14
C LEU A 250 6.07 23.45 -4.23
N HIS A 251 6.07 22.15 -4.48
CA HIS A 251 6.72 21.56 -5.64
C HIS A 251 5.65 21.26 -6.70
N SER A 252 5.88 21.64 -7.95
CA SER A 252 5.09 21.18 -9.10
C SER A 252 5.24 19.67 -9.21
N ALA A 253 4.14 18.92 -9.16
CA ALA A 253 4.19 17.46 -9.14
C ALA A 253 3.96 16.85 -10.52
N ILE A 254 4.56 15.69 -10.76
CA ILE A 254 4.06 14.72 -11.74
C ILE A 254 2.97 13.91 -11.01
N ILE A 255 1.77 14.47 -10.85
CA ILE A 255 0.57 13.69 -10.49
C ILE A 255 -0.28 13.60 -11.75
N PRO A 256 -0.76 12.41 -12.18
CA PRO A 256 -1.55 12.26 -13.41
C PRO A 256 -2.79 13.17 -13.51
N GLU A 257 -3.30 13.64 -12.37
CA GLU A 257 -4.46 14.55 -12.26
C GLU A 257 -4.09 16.01 -12.61
N GLN A 258 -2.81 16.41 -12.51
CA GLN A 258 -2.35 17.78 -12.82
C GLN A 258 -2.15 18.04 -14.32
N LEU A 259 -2.28 17.05 -15.21
CA LEU A 259 -2.20 17.29 -16.65
C LEU A 259 -3.48 17.97 -17.18
N GLU A 260 -4.66 17.71 -16.63
CA GLU A 260 -5.92 18.29 -17.15
C GLU A 260 -6.34 19.59 -16.45
N GLU A 261 -6.25 19.70 -15.12
CA GLU A 261 -6.68 20.93 -14.43
C GLU A 261 -5.80 22.15 -14.77
N HIS A 262 -4.49 21.94 -15.03
CA HIS A 262 -3.61 23.05 -15.41
C HIS A 262 -3.77 23.48 -16.88
N LEU A 263 -4.21 22.58 -17.78
CA LEU A 263 -4.51 22.93 -19.17
C LEU A 263 -5.85 23.67 -19.31
N GLN A 264 -6.82 23.45 -18.42
CA GLN A 264 -8.10 24.18 -18.44
C GLN A 264 -7.98 25.62 -17.91
N LEU A 265 -7.05 25.88 -16.98
CA LEU A 265 -6.80 27.23 -16.44
C LEU A 265 -5.90 28.10 -17.33
N LEU A 266 -5.24 27.52 -18.34
CA LEU A 266 -4.41 28.25 -19.30
C LEU A 266 -5.11 28.52 -20.65
N HIS A 267 -6.35 28.04 -20.80
CA HIS A 267 -7.21 28.26 -21.98
C HIS A 267 -8.57 28.90 -21.65
N GLY A 268 -8.65 29.62 -20.51
CA GLY A 268 -9.76 30.49 -20.15
C GLY A 268 -9.31 31.94 -20.02
#